data_AF-A0A2N3AVP4-F1
#
_entry.id   AF-A0A2N3AVP4-F1
#
_cell.length_a   1.000
_cell.length_b   1.000
_cell.length_c   1.000
_cell.angle_alpha   90.00
_cell.angle_beta   90.00
_cell.angle_gamma   90.00
#
_symmetry.space_group_name_H-M   'P 1'
#
loop_
_entity.id
_entity.type
_entity.pdbx_description
1 polymer ?
#
loop_
_entity_poly.entity_id
_entity_poly.type
_entity_poly.pdbx_seq_one_letter_code
_entity_poly.pdbx_strand_id
1 'polypeptide(L)'
;MGKYIVRRLLWMVVVLFFVSLITFLIAYAVPGDPVKGITGPHATAETQARVREELGLDKPLWTQYGIYMKNLVRGDLGYSYITQRPV
;
A
#
# COMPACT_ATOMS: atom_id res chain seq x y z
N MET A 1 -24.99 26.12 -7.90
CA MET A 1 -23.80 25.85 -7.05
C MET A 1 -23.66 24.38 -6.63
N GLY A 2 -24.68 23.70 -6.10
CA GLY A 2 -24.58 22.29 -5.66
C GLY A 2 -24.09 21.29 -6.72
N LYS A 3 -24.62 21.34 -7.96
CA LYS A 3 -24.13 20.51 -9.09
C LYS A 3 -22.64 20.71 -9.39
N TYR A 4 -22.12 21.93 -9.24
CA TYR A 4 -20.71 22.23 -9.46
C TYR A 4 -19.84 21.65 -8.35
N ILE A 5 -20.28 21.74 -7.09
CA ILE A 5 -19.59 21.18 -5.93
C ILE A 5 -19.52 19.65 -6.03
N VAL A 6 -20.64 18.98 -6.33
CA VAL A 6 -20.67 17.51 -6.50
C VAL A 6 -19.75 17.06 -7.64
N ARG A 7 -19.81 17.75 -8.79
CA ARG A 7 -18.90 17.43 -9.91
C ARG A 7 -17.44 17.61 -9.52
N ARG A 8 -17.11 18.64 -8.74
CA ARG A 8 -15.74 18.90 -8.27
C ARG A 8 -15.26 17.84 -7.27
N LEU A 9 -16.12 17.40 -6.34
CA LEU A 9 -15.79 16.33 -5.40
C LEU A 9 -15.57 15.00 -6.10
N LEU A 10 -16.41 14.66 -7.09
CA LEU A 10 -16.23 13.45 -7.90
C LEU A 10 -14.88 13.45 -8.63
N TRP A 11 -14.53 14.56 -9.29
CA TRP A 11 -13.22 14.69 -9.93
C TRP A 11 -12.07 14.59 -8.93
N MET A 12 -12.21 15.14 -7.74
CA MET A 12 -11.19 15.04 -6.70
C MET A 12 -10.97 13.59 -6.27
N VAL A 13 -12.04 12.82 -6.05
CA VAL A 13 -11.94 11.39 -5.71
C VAL A 13 -11.27 10.61 -6.84
N VAL A 14 -11.63 10.87 -8.09
CA VAL A 14 -11.01 10.22 -9.25
C VAL A 14 -9.51 10.52 -9.33
N VAL A 15 -9.12 11.78 -9.17
CA VAL A 15 -7.70 12.17 -9.19
C VAL A 15 -6.94 11.50 -8.04
N LEU A 16 -7.47 11.54 -6.82
CA LEU A 16 -6.85 10.89 -5.66
C LEU A 16 -6.73 9.37 -5.86
N PHE A 17 -7.75 8.74 -6.44
CA PHE A 17 -7.72 7.33 -6.79
C PHE A 17 -6.57 7.03 -7.74
N PHE A 18 -6.45 7.75 -8.86
CA PHE A 18 -5.37 7.53 -9.82
C PHE A 18 -3.98 7.81 -9.24
N VAL A 19 -3.82 8.89 -8.46
CA VAL A 19 -2.56 9.17 -7.77
C VAL A 19 -2.20 8.02 -6.83
N SER A 20 -3.14 7.56 -6.00
CA SER A 20 -2.92 6.45 -5.07
C SER A 20 -2.57 5.14 -5.80
N LEU A 21 -3.21 4.88 -6.94
CA LEU A 21 -2.96 3.70 -7.75
C LEU A 21 -1.56 3.76 -8.36
N ILE A 22 -1.15 4.90 -8.91
CA ILE A 22 0.19 5.09 -9.47
C ILE A 22 1.24 4.95 -8.36
N THR A 23 1.04 5.58 -7.20
CA THR A 23 1.95 5.45 -6.05
C THR A 23 2.08 3.99 -5.61
N PHE A 24 0.97 3.26 -5.50
CA PHE A 24 0.98 1.85 -5.17
C PHE A 24 1.73 1.00 -6.21
N LEU A 25 1.49 1.24 -7.50
CA LEU A 25 2.17 0.52 -8.58
C LEU A 25 3.68 0.80 -8.61
N ILE A 26 4.08 2.05 -8.36
CA ILE A 26 5.50 2.40 -8.21
C ILE A 26 6.11 1.62 -7.06
N ALA A 27 5.46 1.61 -5.88
CA ALA A 27 5.94 0.88 -4.71
C ALA A 27 6.03 -0.63 -4.96
N TYR A 28 5.04 -1.20 -5.65
CA TYR A 28 5.02 -2.61 -6.04
C TYR A 28 6.13 -2.96 -7.05
N ALA A 29 6.44 -2.04 -7.97
CA ALA A 29 7.47 -2.22 -8.98
C ALA A 29 8.90 -2.01 -8.43
N VAL A 30 9.06 -1.51 -7.20
CA VAL A 30 10.39 -1.34 -6.59
C VAL A 30 11.07 -2.72 -6.51
N PRO A 31 12.26 -2.89 -7.13
CA PRO A 31 12.99 -4.13 -7.04
C PRO A 31 13.52 -4.33 -5.61
N GLY A 32 13.06 -5.38 -4.95
CA GLY A 32 13.41 -5.71 -3.58
C GLY A 32 12.29 -6.52 -2.93
N ASP A 33 12.64 -7.45 -2.04
CA ASP A 33 11.63 -8.16 -1.26
C ASP A 33 11.40 -7.38 0.04
N PRO A 34 10.25 -6.69 0.21
CA PRO A 34 9.97 -5.94 1.43
C PRO A 34 10.03 -6.86 2.66
N VAL A 35 9.70 -8.14 2.50
CA VAL A 35 9.84 -9.15 3.55
C VAL A 35 11.29 -9.24 4.02
N LYS A 36 12.26 -9.31 3.10
CA LYS A 36 13.69 -9.37 3.45
C LYS A 36 14.19 -8.08 4.09
N GLY A 37 13.63 -6.93 3.69
CA GLY A 37 13.92 -5.65 4.34
C GLY A 37 13.44 -5.62 5.80
N ILE A 38 12.26 -6.19 6.06
CA ILE A 38 11.64 -6.21 7.39
C ILE A 38 12.26 -7.27 8.31
N THR A 39 12.48 -8.49 7.80
CA THR A 39 12.97 -9.61 8.59
C THR A 39 14.49 -9.61 8.76
N GLY A 40 15.20 -8.83 7.93
CA GLY A 40 16.65 -8.81 7.86
C GLY A 40 17.25 -10.02 7.12
N PRO A 41 18.57 -9.99 6.87
CA PRO A 41 19.25 -10.94 5.98
C PRO A 41 19.36 -12.37 6.54
N HIS A 42 19.13 -12.58 7.84
CA HIS A 42 19.29 -13.88 8.51
C HIS A 42 17.97 -14.56 8.87
N ALA A 43 16.82 -14.01 8.47
CA ALA A 43 15.54 -14.61 8.78
C ALA A 43 15.33 -15.94 8.06
N THR A 44 14.80 -16.93 8.79
CA THR A 44 14.45 -18.23 8.23
C THR A 44 13.36 -18.11 7.18
N ALA A 45 13.32 -19.05 6.22
CA ALA A 45 12.30 -19.06 5.17
C ALA A 45 10.86 -19.11 5.75
N GLU A 46 10.66 -19.82 6.86
CA GLU A 46 9.38 -19.84 7.59
C GLU A 46 8.99 -18.46 8.13
N THR A 47 9.94 -17.72 8.70
CA THR A 47 9.69 -16.36 9.21
C THR A 47 9.33 -15.41 8.07
N GLN A 48 10.02 -15.53 6.93
CA GLN A 48 9.71 -14.74 5.74
C GLN A 48 8.31 -15.06 5.20
N ALA A 49 7.93 -16.34 5.11
CA ALA A 49 6.61 -16.75 4.67
C ALA A 49 5.50 -16.20 5.59
N ARG A 50 5.69 -16.30 6.91
CA ARG A 50 4.73 -15.76 7.90
C ARG A 50 4.55 -14.26 7.77
N VAL A 51 5.66 -13.51 7.67
CA VAL A 51 5.60 -12.04 7.50
C VAL A 51 4.97 -11.66 6.15
N ARG A 52 5.21 -12.45 5.09
CA ARG A 52 4.58 -12.23 3.79
C ARG A 52 3.06 -12.37 3.86
N GLU A 53 2.58 -13.38 4.59
CA GLU A 53 1.16 -13.62 4.84
C GLU A 53 0.53 -12.53 5.74
N GLU A 54 1.21 -12.15 6.82
CA GLU A 54 0.77 -11.08 7.74
C GLU A 54 0.62 -9.74 7.01
N LEU A 55 1.53 -9.42 6.09
CA LEU A 55 1.47 -8.20 5.27
C LEU A 55 0.52 -8.33 4.07
N GLY A 56 -0.06 -9.51 3.82
CA GLY A 56 -0.94 -9.76 2.69
C GLY A 56 -0.23 -9.72 1.33
N LEU A 57 1.10 -9.83 1.31
CA LEU A 57 1.91 -9.83 0.09
C LEU A 57 1.80 -11.14 -0.70
N ASP A 58 1.18 -12.15 -0.11
CA ASP A 58 0.74 -13.40 -0.72
C ASP A 58 -0.54 -13.24 -1.59
N LYS A 59 -1.29 -12.16 -1.39
CA LYS A 59 -2.61 -11.97 -2.00
C LYS A 59 -2.52 -11.40 -3.42
N PRO A 60 -3.55 -11.56 -4.26
CA PRO A 60 -3.60 -10.92 -5.57
C PRO A 60 -3.46 -9.39 -5.48
N LEU A 61 -2.91 -8.78 -6.52
CA LEU A 61 -2.60 -7.33 -6.56
C LEU A 61 -3.80 -6.44 -6.21
N TRP A 62 -5.00 -6.79 -6.68
CA TRP A 62 -6.23 -6.05 -6.36
C TRP A 62 -6.57 -6.09 -4.86
N THR A 63 -6.24 -7.18 -4.18
CA THR A 63 -6.52 -7.35 -2.75
C THR A 63 -5.52 -6.53 -1.95
N GLN A 64 -4.25 -6.53 -2.36
CA GLN A 64 -3.21 -5.68 -1.78
C GLN A 64 -3.57 -4.19 -1.92
N TYR A 65 -4.01 -3.77 -3.11
CA TYR A 65 -4.46 -2.39 -3.33
C TYR A 65 -5.72 -2.05 -2.52
N GLY A 66 -6.66 -2.98 -2.37
CA GLY A 66 -7.85 -2.80 -1.53
C GLY A 66 -7.51 -2.61 -0.04
N ILE A 67 -6.56 -3.37 0.48
CA ILE A 67 -6.03 -3.21 1.85
C ILE A 67 -5.34 -1.85 1.98
N TYR A 68 -4.49 -1.47 1.02
CA TYR A 68 -3.83 -0.17 0.97
C TYR A 68 -4.85 0.98 0.97
N MET A 69 -5.91 0.92 0.16
CA MET A 69 -6.96 1.95 0.14
C MET A 69 -7.73 2.05 1.44
N LYS A 70 -8.04 0.91 2.08
CA LYS A 70 -8.72 0.91 3.38
C LYS A 70 -7.90 1.63 4.44
N ASN A 71 -6.59 1.41 4.45
CA ASN A 71 -5.67 2.07 5.38
C ASN A 71 -5.52 3.56 5.03
N LEU A 72 -5.35 3.89 3.75
CA LEU A 72 -5.24 5.27 3.27
C LEU A 72 -6.45 6.14 3.68
N VAL A 73 -7.67 5.62 3.53
CA VAL A 73 -8.90 6.32 3.92
C VAL A 73 -9.00 6.51 5.43
N ARG A 74 -8.33 5.67 6.22
CA ARG A 74 -8.22 5.81 7.68
C ARG A 74 -7.10 6.77 8.11
N GLY A 75 -6.35 7.33 7.16
CA GLY A 75 -5.18 8.16 7.42
C GLY A 75 -3.92 7.37 7.76
N ASP A 76 -3.93 6.05 7.58
CA ASP A 76 -2.77 5.20 7.76
C ASP A 76 -2.04 5.07 6.41
N LEU A 77 -0.90 5.76 6.30
CA LEU A 77 -0.04 5.76 5.11
C LEU A 77 0.86 4.52 5.04
N GLY A 78 0.79 3.64 6.05
CA GLY A 78 1.60 2.45 6.18
C GLY A 78 2.94 2.72 6.88
N TYR A 79 3.78 1.69 6.91
CA TYR A 79 5.10 1.73 7.52
C TYR A 79 6.18 1.71 6.44
N SER A 80 7.24 2.47 6.64
CA SER A 80 8.47 2.34 5.88
C SER A 80 9.10 0.98 6.16
N TYR A 81 9.27 0.15 5.13
CA TYR A 81 9.90 -1.16 5.29
C TYR A 81 11.40 -1.09 5.62
N ILE A 82 12.04 0.06 5.41
CA ILE A 82 13.47 0.28 5.69
C ILE A 82 13.68 0.77 7.12
N THR A 83 12.87 1.74 7.56
CA THR A 83 13.04 2.39 8.87
C THR A 83 12.05 1.89 9.91
N GLN A 84 11.09 1.05 9.52
CA GLN A 84 9.98 0.55 10.35
C GLN A 84 9.19 1.65 11.07
N ARG A 85 9.12 2.85 10.46
CA ARG A 85 8.40 4.01 10.99
C ARG A 85 7.12 4.26 10.18
N PRO A 86 6.03 4.72 10.83
CA PRO A 86 4.86 5.19 10.12
C PRO A 86 5.25 6.35 9.19
N VAL A 87 4.68 6.36 8.00
CA VAL A 87 4.85 7.44 7.00
C VAL A 87 3.91 8.59 7.30
#